data_AF-A0A522VYJ0-F1
#
_entry.id   AF-A0A522VYJ0-F1
#
_cell.length_a   1.000
_cell.length_b   1.000
_cell.length_c   1.000
_cell.angle_alpha   90.00
_cell.angle_beta   90.00
_cell.angle_gamma   90.00
#
_symmetry.space_group_name_H-M   'P 1'
#
loop_
_entity.id
_entity.type
_entity.pdbx_description
1 polymer ?
#
loop_
_entity_poly.entity_id
_entity_poly.type
_entity_poly.pdbx_seq_one_letter_code
_entity_poly.pdbx_strand_id
1 'polypeptide(L)'
;MALGLAGTANADEKKKSVYEQVVGDIKGGKLNVEGDHAAVVNLVIKRNIPITYEYISQLLRTPNAFGAGPACIICHHSNDPAISYRGLDLSSCEGIQKGATEAPARPIVVAGEPGKSLIRRMIRNNRMPLGVSFAAPTDTPAITAVKDWINAGAKDDAAGKKVVESFKKPGAFGTEQACVDCHMSNEEPPSFHELDLTSVKGILKGADSVANAKEGKPATPVAKPGDAAGSPLYQRLIENRMSPGIDPGEDRDHANTQLLLQWIKQGAKCQ
;
A
#
# COMPACT_ATOMS: atom_id res chain seq x y z
N MET A 1 -7.09 -27.03 -61.81
CA MET A 1 -7.30 -28.10 -60.82
C MET A 1 -5.99 -28.37 -60.12
N ALA A 2 -5.79 -27.78 -58.94
CA ALA A 2 -4.71 -28.11 -58.01
C ALA A 2 -5.17 -27.63 -56.62
N LEU A 3 -5.94 -28.48 -55.94
CA LEU A 3 -6.22 -28.32 -54.51
C LEU A 3 -5.07 -28.97 -53.75
N GLY A 4 -4.20 -28.14 -53.16
CA GLY A 4 -3.19 -28.54 -52.20
C GLY A 4 -3.72 -28.32 -50.77
N LEU A 5 -3.73 -29.40 -50.01
CA LEU A 5 -4.19 -29.53 -48.63
C LEU A 5 -3.29 -28.85 -47.59
N ALA A 6 -3.91 -28.66 -46.43
CA ALA A 6 -3.37 -28.76 -45.07
C ALA A 6 -2.76 -27.52 -44.42
N GLY A 7 -3.37 -27.17 -43.29
CA GLY A 7 -2.87 -26.19 -42.33
C GLY A 7 -3.89 -25.81 -41.27
N THR A 8 -4.79 -26.70 -40.83
CA THR A 8 -5.53 -26.47 -39.58
C THR A 8 -4.51 -26.62 -38.44
N ALA A 9 -4.07 -25.49 -37.92
CA ALA A 9 -3.26 -25.44 -36.72
C ALA A 9 -4.02 -26.16 -35.59
N ASN A 10 -3.42 -27.24 -35.09
CA ASN A 10 -3.80 -28.00 -33.91
C ASN A 10 -4.14 -27.04 -32.75
N ALA A 11 -5.36 -27.11 -32.23
CA ALA A 11 -5.73 -27.88 -31.04
C ALA A 11 -5.04 -27.38 -29.78
N ASP A 12 -5.85 -26.70 -28.95
CA ASP A 12 -5.77 -26.58 -27.49
C ASP A 12 -4.45 -27.05 -26.86
N GLU A 13 -3.52 -26.11 -26.61
CA GLU A 13 -2.52 -26.33 -25.55
C GLU A 13 -3.29 -26.51 -24.23
N LYS A 14 -3.46 -27.77 -23.84
CA LYS A 14 -4.10 -28.16 -22.59
C LYS A 14 -3.37 -27.42 -21.46
N LYS A 15 -4.06 -26.45 -20.83
CA LYS A 15 -3.50 -25.67 -19.73
C LYS A 15 -3.04 -26.63 -18.63
N LYS A 16 -1.73 -26.67 -18.39
CA LYS A 16 -1.13 -27.51 -17.34
C LYS A 16 -1.83 -27.27 -16.01
N SER A 17 -2.14 -28.33 -15.27
CA SER A 17 -2.61 -28.24 -13.89
C SER A 17 -1.60 -27.49 -13.02
N VAL A 18 -2.06 -26.93 -11.89
CA VAL A 18 -1.16 -26.24 -10.95
C VAL A 18 -0.04 -27.17 -10.47
N TYR A 19 -0.35 -28.44 -10.25
CA TYR A 19 0.63 -29.47 -9.89
C TYR A 19 1.72 -29.64 -10.95
N GLU A 20 1.35 -29.81 -12.22
CA GLU A 20 2.31 -29.95 -13.32
C GLU A 20 3.21 -28.71 -13.47
N GLN A 21 2.65 -27.51 -13.23
CA GLN A 21 3.43 -26.27 -13.22
C GLN A 21 4.46 -26.25 -12.08
N VAL A 22 4.06 -26.64 -10.86
CA VAL A 22 4.95 -26.70 -9.70
C VAL A 22 6.07 -27.74 -9.90
N VAL A 23 5.74 -28.94 -10.36
CA VAL A 23 6.74 -29.97 -10.67
C VAL A 23 7.73 -29.47 -11.73
N GLY A 24 7.23 -28.76 -12.74
CA GLY A 24 8.07 -28.12 -13.76
C GLY A 24 9.04 -27.10 -13.17
N ASP A 25 8.58 -26.22 -12.28
CA ASP A 25 9.42 -25.22 -11.63
C ASP A 25 10.45 -25.82 -10.68
N ILE A 26 10.10 -26.88 -9.94
CA ILE A 26 11.04 -27.61 -9.07
C ILE A 26 12.15 -28.23 -9.92
N LYS A 27 11.79 -28.97 -10.97
CA LYS A 27 12.77 -29.60 -11.87
C LYS A 27 13.66 -28.59 -12.58
N GLY A 28 13.11 -27.40 -12.86
CA GLY A 28 13.83 -26.31 -13.51
C GLY A 28 14.61 -25.40 -12.56
N GLY A 29 14.62 -25.65 -11.24
CA GLY A 29 15.27 -24.78 -10.26
C GLY A 29 14.68 -23.36 -10.19
N LYS A 30 13.43 -23.17 -10.61
CA LYS A 30 12.76 -21.87 -10.69
C LYS A 30 12.01 -21.47 -9.41
N LEU A 31 11.89 -22.41 -8.47
CA LEU A 31 11.20 -22.19 -7.20
C LEU A 31 12.20 -21.60 -6.19
N ASN A 32 12.10 -20.29 -5.94
CA ASN A 32 12.82 -19.66 -4.83
C ASN A 32 11.99 -19.82 -3.54
N VAL A 33 12.57 -20.44 -2.50
CA VAL A 33 11.91 -20.74 -1.22
C VAL A 33 12.44 -19.89 -0.05
N GLU A 34 13.11 -18.78 -0.34
CA GLU A 34 13.61 -17.87 0.70
C GLU A 34 12.50 -16.98 1.30
N GLY A 35 12.47 -16.89 2.62
CA GLY A 35 11.57 -16.04 3.41
C GLY A 35 10.29 -16.74 3.90
N ASP A 36 9.72 -16.23 4.99
CA ASP A 36 8.61 -16.87 5.72
C ASP A 36 7.31 -16.99 4.88
N HIS A 37 7.15 -16.15 3.86
CA HIS A 37 5.95 -16.12 2.99
C HIS A 37 6.18 -16.76 1.61
N ALA A 38 7.29 -17.46 1.40
CA ALA A 38 7.66 -18.00 0.09
C ALA A 38 6.60 -18.95 -0.49
N ALA A 39 5.91 -19.74 0.35
CA ALA A 39 4.84 -20.62 -0.10
C ALA A 39 3.68 -19.83 -0.72
N VAL A 40 3.22 -18.76 -0.07
CA VAL A 40 2.11 -17.93 -0.56
C VAL A 40 2.49 -17.24 -1.88
N VAL A 41 3.67 -16.63 -1.94
CA VAL A 41 4.12 -15.94 -3.15
C VAL A 41 4.28 -16.91 -4.32
N ASN A 42 4.97 -18.04 -4.11
CA ASN A 42 5.35 -18.91 -5.21
C ASN A 42 4.25 -19.91 -5.62
N LEU A 43 3.47 -20.41 -4.67
CA LEU A 43 2.50 -21.48 -4.93
C LEU A 43 1.09 -20.93 -5.16
N VAL A 44 0.76 -19.76 -4.58
CA VAL A 44 -0.59 -19.16 -4.71
C VAL A 44 -0.57 -17.99 -5.70
N ILE A 45 0.22 -16.95 -5.42
CA ILE A 45 0.16 -15.69 -6.16
C ILE A 45 0.72 -15.84 -7.58
N LYS A 46 1.93 -16.41 -7.74
CA LYS A 46 2.52 -16.65 -9.08
C LYS A 46 1.68 -17.56 -9.96
N ARG A 47 0.82 -18.39 -9.37
CA ARG A 47 -0.09 -19.31 -10.07
C ARG A 47 -1.48 -18.71 -10.31
N ASN A 48 -1.73 -17.51 -9.81
CA ASN A 48 -3.03 -16.85 -9.87
C ASN A 48 -4.16 -17.76 -9.38
N ILE A 49 -3.93 -18.50 -8.28
CA ILE A 49 -4.98 -19.30 -7.65
C ILE A 49 -6.11 -18.35 -7.22
N PRO A 50 -7.39 -18.64 -7.56
CA PRO A 50 -8.51 -17.81 -7.14
C PRO A 50 -8.59 -17.71 -5.61
N ILE A 51 -8.65 -16.49 -5.10
CA ILE A 51 -8.92 -16.20 -3.69
C ILE A 51 -10.42 -15.97 -3.54
N THR A 52 -11.08 -16.73 -2.67
CA THR A 52 -12.53 -16.62 -2.47
C THR A 52 -12.87 -15.46 -1.53
N TYR A 53 -14.06 -14.90 -1.70
CA TYR A 53 -14.58 -13.92 -0.77
C TYR A 53 -14.73 -14.50 0.65
N GLU A 54 -15.09 -15.78 0.79
CA GLU A 54 -15.19 -16.45 2.09
C GLU A 54 -13.89 -16.31 2.91
N TYR A 55 -12.74 -16.52 2.28
CA TYR A 55 -11.45 -16.34 2.93
C TYR A 55 -11.21 -14.87 3.33
N ILE A 56 -11.50 -13.92 2.44
CA ILE A 56 -11.37 -12.48 2.74
C ILE A 56 -12.30 -12.05 3.88
N SER A 57 -13.52 -12.55 3.87
CA SER A 57 -14.54 -12.35 4.89
C SER A 57 -14.06 -12.85 6.26
N GLN A 58 -13.39 -14.00 6.31
CA GLN A 58 -12.75 -14.52 7.51
C GLN A 58 -11.61 -13.62 7.99
N LEU A 59 -10.72 -13.17 7.09
CA LEU A 59 -9.60 -12.29 7.47
C LEU A 59 -10.09 -11.00 8.14
N LEU A 60 -11.13 -10.36 7.61
CA LEU A 60 -11.69 -9.13 8.17
C LEU A 60 -12.39 -9.33 9.53
N ARG A 61 -12.78 -10.57 9.83
CA ARG A 61 -13.41 -11.00 11.09
C ARG A 61 -12.45 -11.50 12.15
N THR A 62 -11.19 -11.74 11.77
CA THR A 62 -10.23 -12.40 12.64
C THR A 62 -9.26 -11.38 13.23
N PRO A 63 -9.13 -11.30 14.57
CA PRO A 63 -8.07 -10.50 15.19
C PRO A 63 -6.69 -10.97 14.71
N ASN A 64 -5.73 -10.06 14.64
CA ASN A 64 -4.37 -10.33 14.20
C ASN A 64 -4.19 -10.80 12.73
N ALA A 65 -5.24 -10.74 11.90
CA ALA A 65 -5.18 -11.26 10.53
C ALA A 65 -4.16 -10.56 9.63
N PHE A 66 -3.80 -9.31 9.92
CA PHE A 66 -2.88 -8.48 9.14
C PHE A 66 -1.73 -7.91 10.00
N GLY A 67 -1.39 -8.60 11.10
CA GLY A 67 -0.55 -8.10 12.20
C GLY A 67 -1.38 -7.77 13.45
N ALA A 68 -0.72 -7.54 14.60
CA ALA A 68 -1.40 -7.46 15.90
C ALA A 68 -2.54 -6.43 15.93
N GLY A 69 -3.69 -6.84 16.50
CA GLY A 69 -4.82 -5.95 16.76
C GLY A 69 -6.21 -6.60 16.65
N PRO A 70 -7.27 -5.80 16.91
CA PRO A 70 -8.66 -6.28 16.83
C PRO A 70 -9.06 -6.61 15.39
N ALA A 71 -10.11 -7.42 15.25
CA ALA A 71 -10.74 -7.67 13.96
C ALA A 71 -11.31 -6.37 13.36
N CYS A 72 -11.21 -6.23 12.04
CA CYS A 72 -11.59 -5.00 11.34
C CYS A 72 -13.09 -4.68 11.52
N ILE A 73 -13.94 -5.71 11.50
CA ILE A 73 -15.38 -5.54 11.61
C ILE A 73 -15.84 -4.99 12.97
N ILE A 74 -15.02 -5.04 14.02
CA ILE A 74 -15.43 -4.45 15.31
C ILE A 74 -15.66 -2.93 15.17
N CYS A 75 -14.88 -2.28 14.31
CA CYS A 75 -14.98 -0.84 14.05
C CYS A 75 -15.65 -0.51 12.71
N HIS A 76 -15.75 -1.49 11.80
CA HIS A 76 -16.18 -1.32 10.41
C HIS A 76 -17.18 -2.40 9.98
N HIS A 77 -18.43 -2.34 10.44
CA HIS A 77 -19.46 -3.37 10.17
C HIS A 77 -20.80 -2.81 9.66
N SER A 78 -20.87 -1.52 9.35
CA SER A 78 -22.10 -0.89 8.90
C SER A 78 -21.80 0.31 8.02
N ASN A 79 -22.73 0.64 7.13
CA ASN A 79 -22.70 1.91 6.42
C ASN A 79 -23.35 3.06 7.20
N ASP A 80 -23.81 2.81 8.42
CA ASP A 80 -24.24 3.86 9.34
C ASP A 80 -23.01 4.45 10.07
N PRO A 81 -22.64 5.72 9.82
CA PRO A 81 -21.49 6.35 10.45
C PRO A 81 -21.66 6.57 11.96
N ALA A 82 -22.86 6.45 12.52
CA ALA A 82 -23.09 6.57 13.96
C ALA A 82 -22.54 5.37 14.75
N ILE A 83 -22.39 4.21 14.11
CA ILE A 83 -21.96 2.96 14.75
C ILE A 83 -20.74 2.31 14.08
N SER A 84 -20.29 2.87 12.96
CA SER A 84 -19.17 2.32 12.18
C SER A 84 -18.30 3.45 11.67
N TYR A 85 -17.00 3.42 12.00
CA TYR A 85 -16.11 4.51 11.62
C TYR A 85 -16.10 4.70 10.11
N ARG A 86 -16.30 5.95 9.67
CA ARG A 86 -16.41 6.35 8.26
C ARG A 86 -17.61 5.76 7.52
N GLY A 87 -18.60 5.20 8.23
CA GLY A 87 -19.70 4.43 7.65
C GLY A 87 -19.17 3.33 6.72
N LEU A 88 -18.05 2.71 7.09
CA LEU A 88 -17.39 1.67 6.31
C LEU A 88 -17.87 0.30 6.78
N ASP A 89 -18.38 -0.52 5.88
CA ASP A 89 -18.75 -1.90 6.18
C ASP A 89 -17.75 -2.88 5.58
N LEU A 90 -16.97 -3.56 6.43
CA LEU A 90 -16.04 -4.63 6.04
C LEU A 90 -16.62 -6.02 6.29
N SER A 91 -17.86 -6.12 6.77
CA SER A 91 -18.51 -7.39 7.09
C SER A 91 -19.12 -8.05 5.84
N SER A 92 -19.50 -7.29 4.83
CA SER A 92 -20.12 -7.81 3.59
C SER A 92 -19.27 -7.49 2.35
N CYS A 93 -19.42 -8.25 1.27
CA CYS A 93 -18.71 -7.97 0.03
C CYS A 93 -19.21 -6.64 -0.58
N GLU A 94 -20.53 -6.45 -0.54
CA GLU A 94 -21.22 -5.25 -0.98
C GLU A 94 -20.76 -4.03 -0.18
N GLY A 95 -20.60 -4.18 1.14
CA GLY A 95 -20.04 -3.16 2.02
C GLY A 95 -18.61 -2.77 1.64
N ILE A 96 -17.74 -3.75 1.41
CA ILE A 96 -16.34 -3.53 0.99
C ILE A 96 -16.30 -2.78 -0.35
N GLN A 97 -17.14 -3.18 -1.30
CA GLN A 97 -17.24 -2.55 -2.62
C GLN A 97 -17.78 -1.12 -2.55
N LYS A 98 -18.76 -0.87 -1.67
CA LYS A 98 -19.32 0.46 -1.43
C LYS A 98 -18.31 1.40 -0.77
N GLY A 99 -17.48 0.87 0.13
CA GLY A 99 -16.43 1.60 0.81
C GLY A 99 -16.93 2.55 1.91
N ALA A 100 -16.17 3.61 2.16
CA ALA A 100 -16.51 4.59 3.18
C ALA A 100 -17.63 5.49 2.67
N THR A 101 -18.71 5.59 3.44
CA THR A 101 -19.93 6.32 3.04
C THR A 101 -20.07 7.68 3.71
N GLU A 102 -19.40 7.89 4.84
CA GLU A 102 -19.34 9.20 5.50
C GLU A 102 -18.54 10.18 4.63
N ALA A 103 -19.00 11.43 4.52
CA ALA A 103 -18.33 12.46 3.72
C ALA A 103 -16.88 12.71 4.18
N PRO A 104 -15.91 12.86 3.27
CA PRO A 104 -16.00 12.52 1.85
C PRO A 104 -16.09 11.00 1.65
N ALA A 105 -17.14 10.56 0.95
CA ALA A 105 -17.32 9.16 0.58
C ALA A 105 -16.27 8.75 -0.44
N ARG A 106 -15.73 7.53 -0.31
CA ARG A 106 -14.65 7.05 -1.18
C ARG A 106 -14.53 5.53 -1.19
N PRO A 107 -14.16 4.93 -2.33
CA PRO A 107 -13.88 3.51 -2.40
C PRO A 107 -12.65 3.16 -1.54
N ILE A 108 -12.72 2.01 -0.87
CA ILE A 108 -11.55 1.44 -0.19
C ILE A 108 -10.82 0.39 -1.03
N VAL A 109 -11.56 -0.22 -1.96
CA VAL A 109 -11.12 -1.24 -2.91
C VAL A 109 -11.46 -0.75 -4.31
N VAL A 110 -10.50 -0.87 -5.22
CA VAL A 110 -10.69 -0.65 -6.66
C VAL A 110 -10.43 -2.00 -7.33
N ALA A 111 -11.49 -2.66 -7.80
CA ALA A 111 -11.41 -3.99 -8.40
C ALA A 111 -10.39 -4.02 -9.55
N GLY A 112 -9.52 -5.02 -9.56
CA GLY A 112 -8.42 -5.16 -10.52
C GLY A 112 -7.19 -4.29 -10.21
N GLU A 113 -7.30 -3.31 -9.32
CA GLU A 113 -6.29 -2.27 -9.09
C GLU A 113 -5.86 -2.17 -7.61
N PRO A 114 -5.13 -3.17 -7.07
CA PRO A 114 -4.69 -3.16 -5.67
C PRO A 114 -3.82 -1.95 -5.33
N GLY A 115 -3.05 -1.42 -6.32
CA GLY A 115 -2.21 -0.23 -6.13
C GLY A 115 -3.00 1.06 -5.90
N LYS A 116 -4.23 1.17 -6.44
CA LYS A 116 -5.12 2.32 -6.24
C LYS A 116 -6.06 2.17 -5.03
N SER A 117 -6.14 0.97 -4.48
CA SER A 117 -7.03 0.65 -3.35
C SER A 117 -6.51 1.26 -2.04
N LEU A 118 -7.34 2.07 -1.36
CA LEU A 118 -6.99 2.70 -0.08
C LEU A 118 -6.66 1.66 0.99
N ILE A 119 -7.36 0.53 1.03
CA ILE A 119 -7.12 -0.53 2.03
C ILE A 119 -5.66 -1.00 2.03
N ARG A 120 -5.01 -1.04 0.85
CA ARG A 120 -3.58 -1.38 0.74
C ARG A 120 -2.70 -0.42 1.53
N ARG A 121 -2.98 0.88 1.45
CA ARG A 121 -2.20 1.88 2.21
C ARG A 121 -2.48 1.75 3.69
N MET A 122 -3.75 1.64 4.06
CA MET A 122 -4.15 1.53 5.47
C MET A 122 -3.50 0.35 6.18
N ILE A 123 -3.32 -0.81 5.54
CA ILE A 123 -2.72 -1.98 6.22
C ILE A 123 -1.18 -2.07 6.10
N ARG A 124 -0.57 -1.41 5.10
CA ARG A 124 0.89 -1.52 4.84
C ARG A 124 1.71 -0.30 5.22
N ASN A 125 1.11 0.88 5.23
CA ASN A 125 1.85 2.13 5.38
C ASN A 125 1.79 2.59 6.83
N ASN A 126 2.91 2.49 7.53
CA ASN A 126 3.09 3.20 8.80
C ASN A 126 2.87 4.70 8.61
N ARG A 127 2.16 5.32 9.55
CA ARG A 127 2.10 6.78 9.69
C ARG A 127 3.49 7.30 10.05
N MET A 128 3.78 8.52 9.60
CA MET A 128 5.01 9.24 9.85
C MET A 128 4.74 10.49 10.71
N PRO A 129 5.67 10.88 11.60
CA PRO A 129 6.92 10.18 11.92
C PRO A 129 6.69 8.78 12.50
N LEU A 130 7.64 7.87 12.31
CA LEU A 130 7.47 6.47 12.69
C LEU A 130 7.17 6.38 14.21
N GLY A 131 6.14 5.62 14.58
CA GLY A 131 5.72 5.48 15.98
C GLY A 131 4.83 6.60 16.51
N VAL A 132 4.43 7.58 15.69
CA VAL A 132 3.44 8.58 16.09
C VAL A 132 2.12 7.91 16.52
N SER A 133 1.58 8.35 17.66
CA SER A 133 0.31 7.81 18.18
C SER A 133 -0.83 8.03 17.19
N PHE A 134 -1.71 7.03 17.07
CA PHE A 134 -2.90 7.16 16.24
C PHE A 134 -3.86 8.27 16.74
N ALA A 135 -3.76 8.64 18.01
CA ALA A 135 -4.52 9.72 18.62
C ALA A 135 -3.93 11.12 18.35
N ALA A 136 -2.71 11.22 17.80
CA ALA A 136 -2.12 12.50 17.46
C ALA A 136 -2.91 13.16 16.31
N PRO A 137 -3.21 14.48 16.38
CA PRO A 137 -3.99 15.17 15.35
C PRO A 137 -3.39 15.03 13.95
N THR A 138 -4.24 14.92 12.94
CA THR A 138 -3.85 14.76 11.52
C THR A 138 -4.00 16.05 10.71
N ASP A 139 -4.28 17.17 11.38
CA ASP A 139 -4.65 18.46 10.80
C ASP A 139 -3.90 19.63 11.46
N THR A 140 -2.76 19.36 12.09
CA THR A 140 -1.93 20.40 12.72
C THR A 140 -1.48 21.46 11.69
N PRO A 141 -1.08 22.67 12.15
CA PRO A 141 -0.56 23.69 11.24
C PRO A 141 0.61 23.22 10.37
N ALA A 142 1.48 22.36 10.88
CA ALA A 142 2.60 21.79 10.11
C ALA A 142 2.10 20.86 9.00
N ILE A 143 1.15 19.96 9.30
CA ILE A 143 0.57 19.05 8.31
C ILE A 143 -0.21 19.83 7.24
N THR A 144 -0.98 20.84 7.66
CA THR A 144 -1.72 21.71 6.74
C THR A 144 -0.77 22.51 5.85
N ALA A 145 0.34 23.03 6.38
CA ALA A 145 1.35 23.70 5.56
C ALA A 145 1.96 22.77 4.49
N VAL A 146 2.23 21.49 4.82
CA VAL A 146 2.68 20.50 3.83
C VAL A 146 1.63 20.30 2.73
N LYS A 147 0.36 20.12 3.12
CA LYS A 147 -0.75 19.96 2.18
C LYS A 147 -0.86 21.15 1.22
N ASP A 148 -0.87 22.36 1.77
CA ASP A 148 -1.06 23.59 1.01
C ASP A 148 0.12 23.86 0.08
N TRP A 149 1.35 23.65 0.56
CA TRP A 149 2.55 23.76 -0.27
C TRP A 149 2.54 22.77 -1.44
N ILE A 150 2.16 21.50 -1.22
CA ILE A 150 2.05 20.52 -2.31
C ILE A 150 0.98 20.96 -3.31
N ASN A 151 -0.21 21.34 -2.84
CA ASN A 151 -1.30 21.79 -3.71
C ASN A 151 -0.95 23.07 -4.49
N ALA A 152 -0.11 23.94 -3.94
CA ALA A 152 0.43 25.13 -4.62
C ALA A 152 1.54 24.83 -5.64
N GLY A 153 1.86 23.55 -5.85
CA GLY A 153 2.84 23.09 -6.84
C GLY A 153 4.21 22.73 -6.26
N ALA A 154 4.33 22.54 -4.94
CA ALA A 154 5.54 22.07 -4.26
C ALA A 154 6.82 22.85 -4.64
N LYS A 155 6.72 24.18 -4.73
CA LYS A 155 7.80 25.05 -5.23
C LYS A 155 8.93 25.22 -4.20
N ASP A 156 10.14 25.44 -4.69
CA ASP A 156 11.29 25.82 -3.85
C ASP A 156 11.28 27.32 -3.57
N ASP A 157 10.32 27.74 -2.75
CA ASP A 157 10.11 29.12 -2.33
C ASP A 157 10.09 29.25 -0.79
N ALA A 158 9.66 30.40 -0.27
CA ALA A 158 9.58 30.62 1.17
C ALA A 158 8.65 29.61 1.89
N ALA A 159 7.56 29.18 1.24
CA ALA A 159 6.66 28.18 1.80
C ALA A 159 7.32 26.78 1.81
N GLY A 160 7.99 26.41 0.72
CA GLY A 160 8.76 25.16 0.65
C GLY A 160 9.87 25.08 1.70
N LYS A 161 10.60 26.18 1.90
CA LYS A 161 11.62 26.27 2.95
C LYS A 161 11.02 26.11 4.35
N LYS A 162 9.87 26.72 4.63
CA LYS A 162 9.17 26.57 5.93
C LYS A 162 8.71 25.13 6.17
N VAL A 163 8.26 24.43 5.13
CA VAL A 163 7.93 22.99 5.19
C VAL A 163 9.17 22.17 5.54
N VAL A 164 10.29 22.41 4.85
CA VAL A 164 11.57 21.74 5.14
C VAL A 164 12.03 21.97 6.58
N GLU A 165 11.94 23.20 7.09
CA GLU A 165 12.28 23.49 8.49
C GLU A 165 11.38 22.74 9.48
N SER A 166 10.13 22.47 9.11
CA SER A 166 9.23 21.66 9.95
C SER A 166 9.70 20.20 10.01
N PHE A 167 10.24 19.63 8.92
CA PHE A 167 10.80 18.27 8.92
C PHE A 167 12.08 18.13 9.76
N LYS A 168 12.79 19.24 10.00
CA LYS A 168 13.98 19.30 10.86
C LYS A 168 13.64 19.49 12.35
N LYS A 169 12.39 19.80 12.67
CA LYS A 169 11.98 20.20 14.01
C LYS A 169 11.33 19.04 14.80
N PRO A 170 11.94 18.59 15.90
CA PRO A 170 11.28 17.73 16.89
C PRO A 170 9.91 18.27 17.30
N GLY A 171 8.92 17.39 17.44
CA GLY A 171 7.57 17.71 17.88
C GLY A 171 6.65 18.26 16.79
N ALA A 172 7.18 18.66 15.61
CA ALA A 172 6.38 19.30 14.57
C ALA A 172 5.19 18.44 14.07
N PHE A 173 5.36 17.12 14.12
CA PHE A 173 4.37 16.14 13.65
C PHE A 173 3.95 15.13 14.73
N GLY A 174 4.05 15.51 16.01
CA GLY A 174 3.52 14.73 17.13
C GLY A 174 4.47 13.71 17.76
N THR A 175 5.75 13.70 17.38
CA THR A 175 6.82 12.95 18.05
C THR A 175 8.05 13.82 18.22
N GLU A 176 8.91 13.53 19.20
CA GLU A 176 10.17 14.26 19.43
C GLU A 176 11.29 13.89 18.43
N GLN A 177 11.02 12.98 17.48
CA GLN A 177 11.97 12.63 16.44
C GLN A 177 11.74 13.52 15.21
N ALA A 178 12.80 14.15 14.71
CA ALA A 178 12.72 14.90 13.47
C ALA A 178 12.69 13.94 12.28
N CYS A 179 12.03 14.31 11.18
CA CYS A 179 11.94 13.45 10.00
C CYS A 179 13.33 13.24 9.37
N VAL A 180 14.17 14.26 9.43
CA VAL A 180 15.53 14.23 8.91
C VAL A 180 16.47 13.31 9.71
N ASP A 181 16.09 12.85 10.91
CA ASP A 181 16.91 11.90 11.67
C ASP A 181 17.00 10.51 10.97
N CYS A 182 16.05 10.23 10.08
CA CYS A 182 15.99 9.00 9.27
C CYS A 182 16.01 9.25 7.76
N HIS A 183 15.73 10.48 7.32
CA HIS A 183 15.58 10.85 5.91
C HIS A 183 16.44 12.08 5.57
N MET A 184 17.75 11.88 5.45
CA MET A 184 18.76 12.96 5.38
C MET A 184 19.56 13.01 4.07
N SER A 185 19.41 12.01 3.20
CA SER A 185 20.20 11.85 1.98
C SER A 185 19.52 10.89 1.01
N ASN A 186 19.98 10.87 -0.24
CA ASN A 186 19.49 9.93 -1.24
C ASN A 186 20.37 8.67 -1.37
N GLU A 187 20.88 8.18 -0.25
CA GLU A 187 21.73 7.00 -0.17
C GLU A 187 21.30 6.12 1.00
N GLU A 188 21.31 4.81 0.80
CA GLU A 188 20.99 3.82 1.80
C GLU A 188 22.17 2.85 1.97
N PRO A 189 22.63 2.60 3.20
CA PRO A 189 22.43 3.38 4.43
C PRO A 189 23.16 4.75 4.39
N PRO A 190 22.76 5.78 5.19
CA PRO A 190 21.90 5.69 6.39
C PRO A 190 20.45 6.13 6.22
N SER A 191 20.06 6.71 5.07
CA SER A 191 18.69 7.23 4.89
C SER A 191 17.76 6.14 4.42
N PHE A 192 16.70 5.88 5.20
CA PHE A 192 15.70 4.89 4.85
C PHE A 192 15.03 5.25 3.52
N HIS A 193 14.97 4.27 2.62
CA HIS A 193 14.42 4.43 1.27
C HIS A 193 15.08 5.57 0.48
N GLU A 194 16.35 5.90 0.78
CA GLU A 194 17.11 6.91 0.04
C GLU A 194 16.35 8.25 -0.09
N LEU A 195 15.56 8.59 0.93
CA LEU A 195 14.72 9.78 0.94
C LEU A 195 15.43 10.91 1.67
N ASP A 196 15.49 12.08 1.02
CA ASP A 196 16.07 13.30 1.58
C ASP A 196 14.97 14.34 1.86
N LEU A 197 14.72 14.63 3.14
CA LEU A 197 13.76 15.66 3.57
C LEU A 197 14.44 16.97 4.01
N THR A 198 15.75 17.12 3.78
CA THR A 198 16.54 18.30 4.21
C THR A 198 16.41 19.50 3.26
N SER A 199 15.85 19.29 2.07
CA SER A 199 15.63 20.31 1.04
C SER A 199 14.42 20.01 0.15
N VAL A 200 13.84 21.03 -0.49
CA VAL A 200 12.76 20.85 -1.47
C VAL A 200 13.22 19.99 -2.65
N LYS A 201 14.46 20.21 -3.12
CA LYS A 201 15.06 19.39 -4.19
C LYS A 201 15.16 17.92 -3.79
N GLY A 202 15.57 17.61 -2.55
CA GLY A 202 15.61 16.25 -2.01
C GLY A 202 14.22 15.60 -1.99
N ILE A 203 13.22 16.33 -1.49
CA ILE A 203 11.82 15.87 -1.43
C ILE A 203 11.30 15.55 -2.84
N LEU A 204 11.55 16.44 -3.82
CA LEU A 204 11.08 16.27 -5.19
C LEU A 204 11.87 15.21 -5.98
N LYS A 205 13.11 14.91 -5.59
CA LYS A 205 13.84 13.77 -6.15
C LYS A 205 13.18 12.44 -5.76
N GLY A 206 12.57 12.37 -4.57
CA GLY A 206 11.82 11.21 -4.12
C GLY A 206 12.68 10.15 -3.43
N ALA A 207 12.09 8.97 -3.26
CA ALA A 207 12.67 7.81 -2.59
C ALA A 207 13.22 6.78 -3.60
N ASP A 208 14.02 5.84 -3.11
CA ASP A 208 14.58 4.69 -3.84
C ASP A 208 15.32 5.11 -5.13
N SER A 209 15.89 6.32 -5.15
CA SER A 209 16.44 6.93 -6.37
C SER A 209 17.66 6.20 -6.95
N VAL A 210 18.54 5.68 -6.11
CA VAL A 210 19.73 4.89 -6.46
C VAL A 210 19.33 3.45 -6.74
N ALA A 211 18.51 2.84 -5.88
CA ALA A 211 18.01 1.48 -6.10
C ALA A 211 17.24 1.35 -7.43
N ASN A 212 16.29 2.24 -7.70
CA ASN A 212 15.53 2.23 -8.95
C ASN A 212 16.41 2.55 -10.16
N ALA A 213 17.41 3.42 -10.03
CA ALA A 213 18.32 3.73 -11.13
C ALA A 213 19.12 2.49 -11.58
N LYS A 214 19.53 1.60 -10.66
CA LYS A 214 20.19 0.32 -11.00
C LYS A 214 19.30 -0.59 -11.84
N GLU A 215 17.98 -0.45 -11.72
CA GLU A 215 16.99 -1.18 -12.51
C GLU A 215 16.47 -0.39 -13.72
N GLY A 216 17.04 0.79 -14.02
CA GLY A 216 16.58 1.66 -15.10
C GLY A 216 15.20 2.28 -14.88
N LYS A 217 14.75 2.38 -13.62
CA LYS A 217 13.45 2.95 -13.22
C LYS A 217 13.62 4.35 -12.61
N PRO A 218 12.60 5.22 -12.71
CA PRO A 218 12.62 6.50 -12.01
C PRO A 218 12.51 6.31 -10.49
N ALA A 219 12.98 7.31 -9.73
CA ALA A 219 12.76 7.39 -8.29
C ALA A 219 11.27 7.37 -7.95
N THR A 220 10.93 6.86 -6.76
CA THR A 220 9.57 6.82 -6.25
C THR A 220 9.14 8.23 -5.82
N PRO A 221 8.18 8.89 -6.50
CA PRO A 221 7.78 10.25 -6.15
C PRO A 221 7.04 10.28 -4.81
N VAL A 222 7.48 11.12 -3.88
CA VAL A 222 6.84 11.29 -2.57
C VAL A 222 5.95 12.54 -2.49
N ALA A 223 6.26 13.59 -3.26
CA ALA A 223 5.42 14.77 -3.43
C ALA A 223 5.02 14.90 -4.91
N LYS A 224 3.73 15.03 -5.16
CA LYS A 224 3.15 15.25 -6.48
C LYS A 224 2.63 16.70 -6.52
N PRO A 225 3.35 17.62 -7.19
CA PRO A 225 2.94 19.01 -7.32
C PRO A 225 1.47 19.13 -7.76
N GLY A 226 0.66 19.87 -7.00
CA GLY A 226 -0.76 20.07 -7.27
C GLY A 226 -1.71 19.00 -6.69
N ASP A 227 -1.19 17.92 -6.11
CA ASP A 227 -2.00 16.80 -5.61
C ASP A 227 -1.47 16.26 -4.27
N ALA A 228 -1.81 16.94 -3.17
CA ALA A 228 -1.50 16.45 -1.84
C ALA A 228 -2.17 15.10 -1.54
N ALA A 229 -3.42 14.90 -1.98
CA ALA A 229 -4.18 13.68 -1.70
C ALA A 229 -3.53 12.43 -2.34
N GLY A 230 -2.91 12.57 -3.51
CA GLY A 230 -2.15 11.52 -4.18
C GLY A 230 -0.67 11.45 -3.80
N SER A 231 -0.16 12.36 -2.94
CA SER A 231 1.24 12.43 -2.52
C SER A 231 1.53 11.53 -1.33
N PRO A 232 2.43 10.53 -1.44
CA PRO A 232 2.83 9.69 -0.31
C PRO A 232 3.32 10.49 0.91
N LEU A 233 4.01 11.61 0.70
CA LEU A 233 4.49 12.46 1.79
C LEU A 233 3.33 12.94 2.67
N TYR A 234 2.25 13.44 2.08
CA TYR A 234 1.07 13.90 2.84
C TYR A 234 0.28 12.71 3.39
N GLN A 235 0.06 11.66 2.59
CA GLN A 235 -0.64 10.44 3.03
C GLN A 235 -0.01 9.85 4.29
N ARG A 236 1.33 9.76 4.34
CA ARG A 236 2.05 9.23 5.49
C ARG A 236 1.87 10.07 6.75
N LEU A 237 1.60 11.37 6.66
CA LEU A 237 1.37 12.22 7.84
C LEU A 237 -0.03 12.04 8.45
N ILE A 238 -1.01 11.64 7.64
CA ILE A 238 -2.43 11.65 8.02
C ILE A 238 -3.09 10.28 8.10
N GLU A 239 -2.54 9.27 7.41
CA GLU A 239 -3.10 7.91 7.38
C GLU A 239 -2.48 7.09 8.51
N ASN A 240 -3.26 6.80 9.56
CA ASN A 240 -2.88 5.81 10.58
C ASN A 240 -2.88 4.40 9.96
N ARG A 241 -1.84 3.60 10.21
CA ARG A 241 -1.86 2.18 9.85
C ARG A 241 -2.97 1.47 10.63
N MET A 242 -3.60 0.50 9.99
CA MET A 242 -4.62 -0.36 10.56
C MET A 242 -4.00 -1.72 10.92
N SER A 243 -4.34 -2.31 12.08
CA SER A 243 -5.27 -1.76 13.09
C SER A 243 -4.69 -0.53 13.83
N PRO A 244 -5.50 0.37 14.41
CA PRO A 244 -4.98 1.52 15.13
C PRO A 244 -4.05 1.11 16.27
N GLY A 245 -2.83 1.65 16.28
CA GLY A 245 -1.82 1.32 17.30
C GLY A 245 -0.98 0.06 17.00
N ILE A 246 -1.16 -0.55 15.82
CA ILE A 246 -0.26 -1.63 15.35
C ILE A 246 1.21 -1.17 15.38
N ASP A 247 2.09 -2.06 15.84
CA ASP A 247 3.52 -1.77 15.93
C ASP A 247 4.11 -1.49 14.52
N PRO A 248 4.92 -0.44 14.33
CA PRO A 248 5.47 -0.13 13.02
C PRO A 248 6.42 -1.19 12.45
N GLY A 249 7.00 -2.04 13.29
CA GLY A 249 7.83 -3.19 12.93
C GLY A 249 7.05 -4.41 12.46
N GLU A 250 5.73 -4.43 12.63
CA GLU A 250 4.87 -5.49 12.08
C GLU A 250 4.99 -5.56 10.56
N ASP A 251 5.05 -6.79 10.05
CA ASP A 251 5.35 -7.06 8.64
C ASP A 251 4.38 -6.34 7.71
N ARG A 252 4.92 -5.51 6.82
CA ARG A 252 4.17 -4.73 5.83
C ARG A 252 3.75 -5.56 4.63
N ASP A 253 4.29 -6.76 4.50
CA ASP A 253 4.08 -7.69 3.38
C ASP A 253 3.57 -9.06 3.83
N HIS A 254 2.93 -9.11 5.01
CA HIS A 254 2.27 -10.26 5.60
C HIS A 254 1.47 -11.07 4.56
N ALA A 255 1.56 -12.41 4.60
CA ALA A 255 0.88 -13.32 3.67
C ALA A 255 -0.59 -12.96 3.40
N ASN A 256 -1.38 -12.73 4.45
CA ASN A 256 -2.80 -12.36 4.32
C ASN A 256 -3.01 -11.01 3.61
N THR A 257 -2.10 -10.05 3.80
CA THR A 257 -2.12 -8.79 3.04
C THR A 257 -1.92 -9.09 1.55
N GLN A 258 -0.97 -9.95 1.20
CA GLN A 258 -0.75 -10.33 -0.20
C GLN A 258 -1.95 -11.06 -0.81
N LEU A 259 -2.61 -11.95 -0.05
CA LEU A 259 -3.81 -12.65 -0.50
C LEU A 259 -4.99 -11.70 -0.70
N LEU A 260 -5.19 -10.72 0.19
CA LEU A 260 -6.18 -9.66 0.00
C LEU A 260 -5.90 -8.85 -1.28
N LEU A 261 -4.66 -8.43 -1.49
CA LEU A 261 -4.30 -7.68 -2.70
C LEU A 261 -4.46 -8.52 -3.97
N GLN A 262 -4.21 -9.83 -3.88
CA GLN A 262 -4.44 -10.77 -4.97
C GLN A 262 -5.94 -10.95 -5.26
N TRP A 263 -6.81 -11.03 -4.25
CA TRP A 263 -8.28 -11.02 -4.43
C TRP A 263 -8.75 -9.73 -5.11
N ILE A 264 -8.23 -8.56 -4.69
CA ILE A 264 -8.53 -7.28 -5.34
C ILE A 264 -8.10 -7.34 -6.81
N LYS A 265 -6.88 -7.81 -7.10
CA LYS A 265 -6.36 -7.97 -8.46
C LYS A 265 -7.23 -8.91 -9.33
N GLN A 266 -7.86 -9.91 -8.72
CA GLN A 266 -8.79 -10.84 -9.38
C GLN A 266 -10.20 -10.27 -9.57
N GLY A 267 -10.41 -9.00 -9.21
CA GLY A 267 -11.65 -8.27 -9.44
C GLY A 267 -12.53 -8.10 -8.20
N ALA A 268 -12.03 -8.41 -6.99
CA ALA A 268 -12.77 -8.25 -5.74
C ALA A 268 -14.17 -8.90 -5.78
N LYS A 269 -14.24 -10.12 -6.33
CA LYS A 269 -15.49 -10.85 -6.55
C LYS A 269 -16.07 -11.34 -5.22
N CYS A 270 -17.39 -11.36 -5.11
CA CYS A 270 -18.14 -11.81 -3.92
C CYS A 270 -18.36 -13.33 -3.85
N GLN A 271 -17.59 -14.09 -4.63
CA GLN A 271 -17.69 -15.55 -4.77
C GLN A 271 -16.52 -16.23 -4.06
#